data_AF-A1RVB7-F1
#
_entry.id   AF-A1RVB7-F1
#
_cell.length_a   1.000
_cell.length_b   1.000
_cell.length_c   1.000
_cell.angle_alpha   90.00
_cell.angle_beta   90.00
_cell.angle_gamma   90.00
#
_symmetry.space_group_name_H-M   'P 1'
#
loop_
_entity.id
_entity.type
_entity.pdbx_description
1 polymer ?
#
loop_
_entity_poly.entity_id
_entity_poly.type
_entity_poly.pdbx_seq_one_letter_code
_entity_poly.pdbx_strand_id
1 'polypeptide(L)'
;MVKYRYLIIKSEEPAACYIQILEMYQLTGFISLIYRPKFVAIYDDVLVVGVPREALRTVRAVVALLNGCRTVKVAGTSKRAKAIAASIRKAQRSI
;
A
#
# COMPACT_ATOMS: atom_id res chain seq x y z
N MET A 1 -11.05 6.57 -17.56
CA MET A 1 -11.22 6.29 -16.11
C MET A 1 -10.02 5.52 -15.59
N VAL A 2 -9.30 6.04 -14.57
CA VAL A 2 -8.08 5.40 -14.06
C VAL A 2 -8.39 4.16 -13.22
N LYS A 3 -7.73 3.05 -13.55
CA LYS A 3 -7.83 1.79 -12.79
C LYS A 3 -6.85 1.83 -11.62
N TYR A 4 -7.33 1.47 -10.44
CA TYR A 4 -6.50 1.40 -9.23
C TYR A 4 -6.08 -0.04 -8.93
N ARG A 5 -4.93 -0.16 -8.26
CA ARG A 5 -4.42 -1.38 -7.64
C ARG A 5 -4.11 -1.10 -6.18
N TYR A 6 -4.37 -2.07 -5.34
CA TYR A 6 -4.32 -1.89 -3.90
C TYR A 6 -3.17 -2.72 -3.34
N LEU A 7 -2.11 -2.05 -2.91
CA LEU A 7 -1.01 -2.66 -2.20
C LEU A 7 -1.45 -3.00 -0.79
N ILE A 8 -1.07 -4.18 -0.34
CA ILE A 8 -1.17 -4.62 1.04
C ILE A 8 0.28 -4.71 1.52
N ILE A 9 0.62 -3.89 2.51
CA ILE A 9 1.98 -3.64 2.97
C ILE A 9 2.03 -4.01 4.45
N LYS A 10 2.98 -4.86 4.83
CA LYS A 10 3.27 -5.17 6.23
C LYS A 10 4.33 -4.19 6.74
N SER A 11 4.12 -3.61 7.91
CA SER A 11 5.03 -2.68 8.58
C SER A 11 4.76 -2.68 10.08
N GLU A 12 5.83 -2.66 10.89
CA GLU A 12 5.72 -2.47 12.34
C GLU A 12 5.09 -1.11 12.68
N GLU A 13 5.38 -0.09 11.86
CA GLU A 13 4.78 1.24 11.94
C GLU A 13 4.07 1.58 10.62
N PRO A 14 2.79 1.20 10.45
CA PRO A 14 2.08 1.38 9.19
C PRO A 14 1.77 2.86 8.88
N ALA A 15 1.62 3.70 9.91
CA ALA A 15 1.42 5.14 9.74
C ALA A 15 2.69 5.81 9.18
N ALA A 16 3.86 5.54 9.79
CA ALA A 16 5.15 6.02 9.31
C ALA A 16 5.43 5.54 7.88
N CYS A 17 5.17 4.26 7.60
CA CYS A 17 5.30 3.69 6.26
C CYS A 17 4.44 4.45 5.23
N TYR A 18 3.19 4.82 5.57
CA TYR A 18 2.34 5.58 4.67
C TYR A 18 2.89 6.99 4.40
N ILE A 19 3.39 7.68 5.43
CA ILE A 19 3.99 9.01 5.29
C ILE A 19 5.20 8.95 4.35
N GLN A 20 6.11 8.00 4.57
CA GLN A 20 7.29 7.82 3.71
C GLN A 20 6.92 7.50 2.25
N ILE A 21 5.84 6.72 2.03
CA ILE A 21 5.31 6.48 0.68
C ILE A 21 4.87 7.79 0.05
N LEU A 22 4.19 8.68 0.79
CA LEU A 22 3.74 9.97 0.28
C LEU A 22 4.92 10.89 -0.09
N GLU A 23 5.95 10.95 0.76
CA GLU A 23 7.18 11.72 0.51
C GLU A 23 7.89 11.26 -0.77
N MET A 24 8.00 9.94 -0.95
CA MET A 24 8.68 9.34 -2.09
C MET A 24 7.77 9.19 -3.32
N TYR A 25 6.48 9.55 -3.22
CA TYR A 25 5.52 9.30 -4.29
C TYR A 25 5.80 10.11 -5.57
N GLN A 26 6.51 11.24 -5.45
CA GLN A 26 6.95 12.05 -6.59
C GLN A 26 7.82 11.27 -7.57
N LEU A 27 8.47 10.18 -7.14
CA LEU A 27 9.23 9.27 -8.00
C LEU A 27 8.36 8.55 -9.04
N THR A 28 7.03 8.62 -8.92
CA THR A 28 6.09 8.13 -9.95
C THR A 28 5.93 9.11 -11.13
N GLY A 29 6.65 10.23 -11.13
CA GLY A 29 6.68 11.19 -12.22
C GLY A 29 5.37 11.96 -12.36
N PHE A 30 4.95 12.27 -13.60
CA PHE A 30 3.72 13.02 -13.88
C PHE A 30 2.46 12.41 -13.26
N ILE A 31 2.41 11.08 -13.07
CA ILE A 31 1.28 10.42 -12.40
C ILE A 31 1.06 10.97 -10.98
N SER A 32 2.14 11.34 -10.28
CA SER A 32 2.06 11.87 -8.92
C SER A 32 1.31 13.20 -8.82
N LEU A 33 1.36 14.02 -9.88
CA LEU A 33 0.72 15.33 -9.94
C LEU A 33 -0.79 15.22 -10.14
N ILE A 34 -1.25 14.14 -10.78
CA ILE A 34 -2.65 13.95 -11.15
C ILE A 34 -3.39 13.07 -10.13
N TYR A 35 -2.71 12.03 -9.61
CA TYR A 35 -3.34 11.00 -8.79
C TYR A 35 -2.57 10.76 -7.51
N ARG A 36 -3.12 11.17 -6.37
CA ARG A 36 -2.55 10.85 -5.06
C ARG A 36 -2.81 9.39 -4.64
N PRO A 37 -1.92 8.78 -3.83
CA PRO A 37 -2.18 7.48 -3.22
C PRO A 37 -3.41 7.56 -2.33
N LYS A 38 -4.32 6.60 -2.47
CA LYS A 38 -5.51 6.47 -1.64
C LYS A 38 -5.17 5.69 -0.38
N PHE A 39 -5.24 6.34 0.77
CA PHE A 39 -5.32 5.62 2.03
C PHE A 39 -6.62 4.81 2.08
N VAL A 40 -6.54 3.51 2.40
CA VAL A 40 -7.73 2.65 2.44
C VAL A 40 -8.02 2.12 3.84
N ALA A 41 -7.00 1.62 4.55
CA ALA A 41 -7.12 1.12 5.91
C ALA A 41 -5.74 0.79 6.51
N ILE A 42 -5.68 0.74 7.84
CA ILE A 42 -4.62 0.10 8.63
C ILE A 42 -5.27 -0.99 9.49
N TYR A 43 -4.67 -2.18 9.53
CA TYR A 43 -5.09 -3.32 10.33
C TYR A 43 -3.90 -3.84 11.13
N ASP A 44 -3.77 -3.44 12.40
CA ASP A 44 -2.59 -3.71 13.24
C ASP A 44 -1.30 -3.33 12.49
N ASP A 45 -0.48 -4.28 12.04
CA ASP A 45 0.78 -4.07 11.30
C ASP A 45 0.63 -4.12 9.76
N VAL A 46 -0.60 -4.01 9.24
CA VAL A 46 -0.90 -4.08 7.80
C VAL A 46 -1.53 -2.80 7.28
N LEU A 47 -0.85 -2.12 6.37
CA LEU A 47 -1.31 -0.95 5.63
C LEU A 47 -1.91 -1.35 4.27
N VAL A 48 -3.03 -0.72 3.88
CA VAL A 48 -3.62 -0.84 2.55
C VAL A 48 -3.61 0.50 1.82
N VAL A 49 -2.93 0.56 0.67
CA VAL A 49 -2.80 1.77 -0.16
C VAL A 49 -3.27 1.50 -1.58
N GLY A 50 -4.16 2.34 -2.10
CA GLY A 50 -4.58 2.32 -3.49
C GLY A 50 -3.73 3.26 -4.34
N VAL A 51 -3.20 2.76 -5.46
CA VAL A 51 -2.44 3.58 -6.44
C VAL A 51 -2.94 3.34 -7.85
N PRO A 52 -2.74 4.28 -8.78
CA PRO A 52 -2.98 4.05 -10.21
C PRO A 52 -2.24 2.80 -10.70
N ARG A 53 -2.89 2.01 -11.56
CA ARG A 53 -2.32 0.76 -12.11
C ARG A 53 -0.96 1.01 -12.78
N GLU A 54 -0.80 2.16 -13.42
CA GLU A 54 0.43 2.57 -14.11
C GLU A 54 1.56 2.89 -13.13
N ALA A 55 1.25 3.48 -11.97
CA ALA A 55 2.24 3.75 -10.92
C ALA A 55 2.60 2.53 -10.07
N LEU A 56 1.87 1.41 -10.18
CA LEU A 56 2.02 0.25 -9.30
C LEU A 56 3.47 -0.26 -9.24
N ARG A 57 4.14 -0.39 -10.39
CA ARG A 57 5.50 -0.94 -10.44
C ARG A 57 6.47 -0.04 -9.68
N THR A 58 6.41 1.26 -9.92
CA THR A 58 7.26 2.26 -9.27
C THR A 58 6.97 2.34 -7.78
N VAL A 59 5.69 2.38 -7.37
CA VAL A 59 5.33 2.42 -5.95
C VAL A 59 5.80 1.16 -5.21
N ARG A 60 5.72 -0.02 -5.83
CA ARG A 60 6.28 -1.24 -5.23
C ARG A 60 7.79 -1.17 -5.04
N ALA A 61 8.51 -0.57 -5.98
CA ALA A 61 9.95 -0.35 -5.85
C ALA A 61 10.25 0.65 -4.71
N VAL A 62 9.50 1.76 -4.62
CA VAL A 62 9.57 2.70 -3.50
C VAL A 62 9.37 1.98 -2.17
N VAL A 63 8.28 1.21 -2.03
CA VAL A 63 8.00 0.45 -0.80
C VAL A 63 9.14 -0.50 -0.44
N ALA A 64 9.83 -1.10 -1.42
CA ALA A 64 10.95 -2.00 -1.17
C ALA A 64 12.23 -1.29 -0.71
N LEU A 65 12.34 0.03 -0.92
CA LEU A 65 13.45 0.86 -0.44
C LEU A 65 13.20 1.41 0.97
N LEU A 66 11.94 1.41 1.43
CA LEU A 66 11.58 1.91 2.75
C LEU A 66 11.87 0.86 3.82
N ASN A 67 12.69 1.23 4.82
CA ASN A 67 12.98 0.36 5.96
C ASN A 67 11.70 0.05 6.74
N GLY A 68 11.49 -1.23 7.05
CA GLY A 68 10.31 -1.68 7.79
C GLY A 68 9.03 -1.84 6.97
N CYS A 69 9.00 -1.42 5.70
CA CYS A 69 7.85 -1.63 4.81
C CYS A 69 8.05 -2.82 3.87
N ARG A 70 7.05 -3.71 3.77
CA ARG A 70 7.08 -4.82 2.81
C ARG A 70 5.75 -5.01 2.12
N THR A 71 5.72 -4.87 0.79
CA THR A 71 4.53 -5.26 0.01
C THR A 71 4.35 -6.78 0.06
N VAL A 72 3.28 -7.26 0.68
CA VAL A 72 2.96 -8.69 0.80
C VAL A 72 2.06 -9.18 -0.33
N LYS A 73 1.12 -8.34 -0.79
CA LYS A 73 0.17 -8.71 -1.84
C LYS A 73 -0.38 -7.47 -2.55
N VAL A 74 -0.92 -7.68 -3.74
CA VAL A 74 -1.64 -6.65 -4.50
C VAL A 74 -3.03 -7.17 -4.84
N ALA A 75 -4.04 -6.35 -4.61
CA ALA A 75 -5.43 -6.63 -4.93
C ALA A 75 -5.96 -5.71 -6.04
N GLY A 76 -6.93 -6.22 -6.80
CA GLY A 76 -7.59 -5.46 -7.86
C GLY A 76 -8.65 -4.48 -7.37
N THR A 77 -9.23 -4.71 -6.19
CA THR A 77 -10.32 -3.90 -5.62
C THR A 77 -10.07 -3.62 -4.14
N SER A 78 -10.60 -2.50 -3.62
CA SER A 78 -10.49 -2.11 -2.22
C SER A 78 -11.15 -3.13 -1.28
N LYS A 79 -12.33 -3.65 -1.66
CA LYS A 79 -13.05 -4.69 -0.90
C LYS A 79 -12.20 -5.94 -0.70
N ARG A 80 -11.56 -6.44 -1.77
CA ARG A 80 -10.66 -7.60 -1.68
C ARG A 80 -9.40 -7.29 -0.88
N ALA A 81 -8.85 -6.09 -1.01
CA ALA A 81 -7.66 -5.68 -0.27
C ALA A 81 -7.91 -5.65 1.24
N LYS A 82 -9.03 -5.06 1.68
CA LYS A 82 -9.45 -5.05 3.09
C LYS A 82 -9.65 -6.46 3.64
N ALA A 83 -10.31 -7.34 2.88
CA ALA A 83 -10.52 -8.73 3.29
C ALA A 83 -9.19 -9.48 3.48
N ILE A 84 -8.22 -9.29 2.56
CA ILE A 84 -6.89 -9.90 2.70
C ILE A 84 -6.16 -9.35 3.92
N ALA A 85 -6.15 -8.03 4.11
CA ALA A 85 -5.47 -7.40 5.24
C ALA A 85 -6.05 -7.89 6.59
N ALA A 86 -7.38 -7.96 6.71
CA ALA A 86 -8.05 -8.52 7.88
C ALA A 86 -7.71 -10.01 8.12
N SER A 87 -7.56 -10.80 7.05
CA SER A 87 -7.15 -12.21 7.17
C SER A 87 -5.72 -12.36 7.67
N ILE A 88 -4.80 -11.49 7.25
CA ILE A 88 -3.40 -11.51 7.71
C ILE A 88 -3.35 -11.19 9.21
N ARG A 89 -4.08 -10.15 9.65
CA ARG A 89 -4.25 -9.80 11.06
C ARG A 89 -4.74 -10.98 11.89
N LYS A 90 -5.77 -11.68 11.41
CA LYS A 90 -6.35 -12.83 12.14
C LYS A 90 -5.32 -13.94 12.33
N ALA A 91 -4.52 -14.24 11.31
CA ALA A 91 -3.49 -15.28 11.38
C ALA A 91 -2.38 -14.96 12.40
N GLN A 92 -2.09 -13.68 12.64
CA GLN A 92 -1.11 -13.27 13.66
C GLN A 92 -1.63 -13.40 15.09
N ARG A 93 -2.93 -13.18 15.32
CA ARG A 93 -3.53 -13.29 16.66
C ARG A 93 -3.77 -14.72 17.14
N SER A 94 -3.69 -15.70 16.23
CA SER A 94 -3.89 -17.12 16.54
C SER A 94 -2.61 -17.88 16.86
N ILE A 95 -1.47 -17.17 16.90
CA ILE A 95 -0.14 -17.66 17.26
C ILE A 95 0.19 -17.05 18.63
#